data_AF-A0A5C8L774-F1
#
_entry.id   AF-A0A5C8L774-F1
#
_cell.length_a   1.000
_cell.length_b   1.000
_cell.length_c   1.000
_cell.angle_alpha   90.00
_cell.angle_beta   90.00
_cell.angle_gamma   90.00
#
_symmetry.space_group_name_H-M   'P 1'
#
loop_
_entity.id
_entity.type
_entity.pdbx_description
1 polymer ?
#
loop_
_entity_poly.entity_id
_entity_poly.type
_entity_poly.pdbx_seq_one_letter_code
_entity_poly.pdbx_strand_id
1 'polypeptide(L)'
;MRLADLYDYNLFEQDSEKDILSTPNDPEAYHQLFIKRMLAVIEFEDIRVNEYEPPKNKRKFLLNLYKTGCLRIKENGINWHSFMEKFCNIEIEDLSDLEQPEIRNYRDYLKQHIEAYRRIDSAVDYRPDSPELIGIERFITENMGSIDYFNFTDLRDELYYLEQNFANYYAQHFIGELELPVVYAFPSVVDKIKAIRHLVNSAYLTTATQNDLKRLLCRWVRQLTNHLIYKLDLSAADFDQEDFMQHFAQAIHYQPQSSSSKAIHYPTAIFSCSQAYLLFHAIAQKANNQTTLSYVYRRMQEEDQLIIPRDYEFRTWYNQQDYPLNLEYTTQTLAKSFSKEREFFLDLLYEQYGLSLEKKET
;
A
#
# COMPACT_ATOMS: atom_id res chain seq x y z
N MET A 1 -34.46 -3.35 -5.22
CA MET A 1 -35.56 -2.65 -4.55
C MET A 1 -35.31 -1.18 -4.81
N ARG A 2 -36.26 -0.45 -5.40
CA ARG A 2 -36.08 0.99 -5.65
C ARG A 2 -36.19 1.71 -4.30
N LEU A 3 -35.34 2.69 -3.97
CA LEU A 3 -35.53 3.45 -2.73
C LEU A 3 -36.91 4.11 -2.70
N ALA A 4 -37.48 4.42 -3.88
CA ALA A 4 -38.87 4.86 -4.07
C ALA A 4 -39.91 4.02 -3.31
N ASP A 5 -39.77 2.69 -3.28
CA ASP A 5 -40.71 1.78 -2.60
C ASP A 5 -40.53 1.79 -1.07
N LEU A 6 -39.37 2.25 -0.61
CA LEU A 6 -38.92 2.36 0.79
C LEU A 6 -39.45 3.66 1.44
N TYR A 7 -39.55 4.74 0.64
CA TYR A 7 -40.02 6.06 1.06
C TYR A 7 -41.53 6.10 1.41
N ASP A 8 -42.35 5.20 0.85
CA ASP A 8 -43.80 5.17 1.10
C ASP A 8 -44.18 4.73 2.53
N TYR A 9 -43.26 4.08 3.27
CA TYR A 9 -43.53 3.55 4.62
C TYR A 9 -42.81 4.30 5.75
N ASN A 10 -42.03 5.33 5.43
CA ASN A 10 -41.20 6.05 6.40
C ASN A 10 -41.86 7.36 6.87
N LEU A 11 -42.19 7.44 8.17
CA LEU A 11 -42.72 8.67 8.81
C LEU A 11 -41.74 9.86 8.80
N PHE A 12 -40.46 9.63 8.46
CA PHE A 12 -39.46 10.69 8.25
C PHE A 12 -39.37 11.18 6.79
N GLU A 13 -40.08 10.57 5.84
CA GLU A 13 -39.92 10.80 4.41
C GLU A 13 -41.25 10.89 3.67
N GLN A 14 -42.18 11.71 4.16
CA GLN A 14 -43.33 12.09 3.34
C GLN A 14 -42.97 12.99 2.14
N ASP A 15 -41.69 13.18 1.82
CA ASP A 15 -41.18 13.51 0.48
C ASP A 15 -39.64 13.60 0.51
N SER A 16 -38.94 12.57 0.04
CA SER A 16 -37.48 12.60 -0.17
C SER A 16 -37.04 13.72 -1.12
N GLU A 17 -37.97 14.15 -1.98
CA GLU A 17 -37.87 15.31 -2.84
C GLU A 17 -37.91 16.63 -2.04
N LYS A 18 -38.81 16.77 -1.05
CA LYS A 18 -38.90 17.97 -0.19
C LYS A 18 -37.64 18.17 0.66
N ASP A 19 -37.05 17.09 1.16
CA ASP A 19 -35.81 17.16 1.94
C ASP A 19 -34.68 17.74 1.07
N ILE A 20 -34.51 17.27 -0.18
CA ILE A 20 -33.51 17.82 -1.11
C ILE A 20 -33.84 19.27 -1.48
N LEU A 21 -35.10 19.57 -1.81
CA LEU A 21 -35.55 20.92 -2.20
C LEU A 21 -35.39 21.95 -1.08
N SER A 22 -35.37 21.51 0.18
CA SER A 22 -35.14 22.36 1.35
C SER A 22 -33.67 22.43 1.81
N THR A 23 -32.81 21.59 1.23
CA THR A 23 -31.38 21.54 1.56
C THR A 23 -30.66 22.72 0.92
N PRO A 24 -29.87 23.51 1.67
CA PRO A 24 -29.11 24.59 1.08
C PRO A 24 -28.13 24.05 0.03
N ASN A 25 -27.90 24.83 -1.03
CA ASN A 25 -27.01 24.42 -2.13
C ASN A 25 -25.53 24.58 -1.74
N ASP A 26 -25.07 23.76 -0.80
CA ASP A 26 -23.70 23.71 -0.33
C ASP A 26 -23.22 22.25 -0.13
N PRO A 27 -21.92 21.97 -0.35
CA PRO A 27 -21.38 20.61 -0.27
C PRO A 27 -21.53 19.94 1.11
N GLU A 28 -21.47 20.71 2.19
CA GLU A 28 -21.56 20.17 3.56
C GLU A 28 -22.99 19.69 3.85
N ALA A 29 -24.00 20.49 3.48
CA ALA A 29 -25.40 20.13 3.62
C ALA A 29 -25.78 18.92 2.76
N TYR A 30 -25.24 18.82 1.54
CA TYR A 30 -25.43 17.63 0.71
C TYR A 30 -24.77 16.38 1.29
N HIS A 31 -23.58 16.51 1.86
CA HIS A 31 -22.94 15.39 2.55
C HIS A 31 -23.77 14.92 3.76
N GLN A 32 -24.21 15.85 4.60
CA GLN A 32 -25.04 15.54 5.77
C GLN A 32 -26.37 14.87 5.35
N LEU A 33 -26.98 15.32 4.25
CA LEU A 33 -28.18 14.72 3.69
C LEU A 33 -27.91 13.27 3.24
N PHE A 34 -26.82 13.04 2.51
CA PHE A 34 -26.39 11.71 2.06
C PHE A 34 -26.22 10.75 3.25
N ILE A 35 -25.48 11.15 4.29
CA ILE A 35 -25.28 10.33 5.49
C ILE A 35 -26.60 10.06 6.22
N LYS A 36 -27.46 11.08 6.37
CA LYS A 36 -28.78 10.93 7.00
C LYS A 36 -29.61 9.86 6.27
N ARG A 37 -29.66 9.91 4.94
CA ARG A 37 -30.45 8.98 4.11
C ARG A 37 -29.86 7.57 4.14
N MET A 38 -28.53 7.43 4.04
CA MET A 38 -27.86 6.13 4.17
C MET A 38 -28.17 5.45 5.50
N LEU A 39 -28.02 6.19 6.62
CA LEU A 39 -28.26 5.63 7.94
C LEU A 39 -29.73 5.29 8.18
N ALA A 40 -30.66 6.04 7.57
CA ALA A 40 -32.08 5.71 7.61
C ALA A 40 -32.35 4.37 6.90
N VAL A 41 -31.82 4.17 5.69
CA VAL A 41 -31.97 2.88 4.96
C VAL A 41 -31.47 1.70 5.79
N ILE A 42 -30.29 1.82 6.39
CA ILE A 42 -29.73 0.78 7.27
C ILE A 42 -30.64 0.51 8.49
N GLU A 43 -31.25 1.56 9.07
CA GLU A 43 -32.12 1.42 10.21
C GLU A 43 -33.45 0.71 9.86
N PHE A 44 -34.09 1.09 8.76
CA PHE A 44 -35.43 0.67 8.36
C PHE A 44 -35.47 -0.69 7.65
N GLU A 45 -34.47 -1.02 6.84
CA GLU A 45 -34.38 -2.31 6.15
C GLU A 45 -33.95 -3.47 7.07
N ASP A 46 -33.79 -3.18 8.37
CA ASP A 46 -33.23 -4.10 9.36
C ASP A 46 -31.91 -4.75 8.88
N ILE A 47 -31.13 -3.98 8.12
CA ILE A 47 -29.81 -4.39 7.66
C ILE A 47 -28.97 -4.61 8.91
N ARG A 48 -28.35 -5.80 8.99
CA ARG A 48 -27.49 -6.14 10.12
C ARG A 48 -26.25 -5.25 10.07
N VAL A 49 -25.90 -4.66 11.21
CA VAL A 49 -24.75 -3.75 11.36
C VAL A 49 -23.84 -4.29 12.45
N ASN A 50 -22.60 -4.61 12.07
CA ASN A 50 -21.56 -5.22 12.91
C ASN A 50 -22.00 -6.47 13.72
N GLU A 51 -21.06 -7.11 14.40
CA GLU A 51 -21.29 -8.36 15.14
C GLU A 51 -21.99 -8.18 16.51
N TYR A 52 -22.54 -7.00 16.80
CA TYR A 52 -23.07 -6.64 18.12
C TYR A 52 -24.57 -6.36 18.12
N GLU A 53 -25.25 -6.65 19.24
CA GLU A 53 -26.63 -6.20 19.46
C GLU A 53 -26.69 -4.67 19.46
N PRO A 54 -27.57 -4.04 18.66
CA PRO A 54 -27.63 -2.59 18.58
C PRO A 54 -28.11 -1.98 19.91
N PRO A 55 -27.50 -0.89 20.40
CA PRO A 55 -27.92 -0.23 21.62
C PRO A 55 -29.29 0.45 21.45
N LYS A 56 -29.92 0.84 22.57
CA LYS A 56 -31.22 1.55 22.59
C LYS A 56 -31.29 2.81 21.70
N ASN A 57 -30.15 3.41 21.37
CA ASN A 57 -30.07 4.53 20.42
C ASN A 57 -29.28 4.10 19.17
N LYS A 58 -29.94 3.32 18.30
CA LYS A 58 -29.38 2.77 17.06
C LYS A 58 -28.81 3.88 16.18
N ARG A 59 -29.51 5.01 16.01
CA ARG A 59 -29.07 6.16 15.20
C ARG A 59 -27.73 6.76 15.63
N LYS A 60 -27.58 7.09 16.92
CA LYS A 60 -26.32 7.65 17.44
C LYS A 60 -25.18 6.64 17.29
N PHE A 61 -25.48 5.36 17.45
CA PHE A 61 -24.52 4.28 17.25
C PHE A 61 -24.07 4.17 15.79
N LEU A 62 -25.00 4.16 14.83
CA LEU A 62 -24.69 4.13 13.40
C LEU A 62 -23.86 5.34 12.96
N LEU A 63 -24.21 6.54 13.42
CA LEU A 63 -23.45 7.75 13.13
C LEU A 63 -22.03 7.67 13.73
N ASN A 64 -21.88 7.11 14.92
CA ASN A 64 -20.56 6.90 15.51
C ASN A 64 -19.73 5.88 14.73
N LEU A 65 -20.36 4.80 14.25
CA LEU A 65 -19.68 3.83 13.39
C LEU A 65 -19.22 4.46 12.08
N TYR A 66 -20.07 5.28 11.45
CA TYR A 66 -19.68 6.05 10.28
C TYR A 66 -18.46 6.91 10.58
N LYS A 67 -18.55 7.82 11.55
CA LYS A 67 -17.47 8.77 11.92
C LYS A 67 -16.15 8.11 12.33
N THR A 68 -16.19 6.87 12.79
CA THR A 68 -14.98 6.12 13.20
C THR A 68 -14.41 5.25 12.09
N GLY A 69 -15.02 5.22 10.91
CA GLY A 69 -14.60 4.32 9.81
C GLY A 69 -14.88 2.85 10.11
N CYS A 70 -15.92 2.56 10.90
CA CYS A 70 -16.24 1.23 11.40
C CYS A 70 -17.65 0.75 10.98
N LEU A 71 -18.34 1.49 10.12
CA LEU A 71 -19.67 1.14 9.66
C LEU A 71 -19.59 0.04 8.60
N ARG A 72 -19.87 -1.20 9.00
CA ARG A 72 -20.03 -2.33 8.08
C ARG A 72 -21.43 -2.92 8.21
N ILE A 73 -21.98 -3.31 7.07
CA ILE A 73 -23.28 -3.94 6.95
C ILE A 73 -23.16 -5.37 6.43
N LYS A 74 -24.22 -6.16 6.66
CA LYS A 74 -24.36 -7.51 6.11
C LYS A 74 -25.69 -7.65 5.39
N GLU A 75 -25.63 -7.67 4.07
CA GLU A 75 -26.78 -7.91 3.19
C GLU A 75 -26.80 -9.38 2.74
N ASN A 76 -27.96 -10.04 2.78
CA ASN A 76 -28.21 -11.35 2.13
C ASN A 76 -27.20 -12.48 2.42
N GLY A 77 -26.56 -12.48 3.60
CA GLY A 77 -25.57 -13.50 3.97
C GLY A 77 -24.16 -13.27 3.42
N ILE A 78 -23.91 -12.15 2.75
CA ILE A 78 -22.58 -11.72 2.28
C ILE A 78 -21.66 -11.42 3.49
N ASN A 79 -20.35 -11.38 3.25
CA ASN A 79 -19.38 -10.86 4.22
C ASN A 79 -19.72 -9.41 4.64
N TRP A 80 -19.31 -9.02 5.85
CA TRP A 80 -19.36 -7.64 6.31
C TRP A 80 -18.60 -6.73 5.34
N HIS A 81 -19.27 -5.68 4.87
CA HIS A 81 -18.74 -4.70 3.93
C HIS A 81 -19.29 -3.28 4.21
N SER A 82 -18.61 -2.26 3.71
CA SER A 82 -19.05 -0.87 3.66
C SER A 82 -19.95 -0.67 2.44
N PHE A 83 -20.87 0.28 2.54
CA PHE A 83 -21.97 0.45 1.59
C PHE A 83 -22.02 1.85 0.97
N MET A 84 -20.95 2.64 1.10
CA MET A 84 -20.98 4.06 0.75
C MET A 84 -21.10 4.27 -0.76
N GLU A 85 -20.21 3.65 -1.54
CA GLU A 85 -20.20 3.76 -3.01
C GLU A 85 -21.48 3.15 -3.59
N LYS A 86 -21.87 1.98 -3.08
CA LYS A 86 -23.09 1.30 -3.52
C LYS A 86 -24.33 2.15 -3.24
N PHE A 87 -24.45 2.74 -2.04
CA PHE A 87 -25.56 3.62 -1.71
C PHE A 87 -25.58 4.87 -2.58
N CYS A 88 -24.41 5.50 -2.81
CA CYS A 88 -24.28 6.64 -3.72
C CYS A 88 -24.81 6.34 -5.13
N ASN A 89 -24.45 5.18 -5.68
CA ASN A 89 -24.94 4.76 -7.00
C ASN A 89 -26.45 4.55 -7.03
N ILE A 90 -27.01 3.88 -6.02
CA ILE A 90 -28.46 3.68 -5.90
C ILE A 90 -29.18 5.04 -5.82
N GLU A 91 -28.66 5.97 -5.03
CA GLU A 91 -29.26 7.29 -4.86
C GLU A 91 -29.19 8.14 -6.14
N ILE A 92 -28.08 8.07 -6.88
CA ILE A 92 -27.96 8.73 -8.20
C ILE A 92 -28.96 8.15 -9.21
N GLU A 93 -29.16 6.83 -9.19
CA GLU A 93 -30.10 6.12 -10.07
C GLU A 93 -31.55 6.46 -9.71
N ASP A 94 -31.92 6.41 -8.43
CA ASP A 94 -33.28 6.70 -7.99
C ASP A 94 -33.69 8.17 -8.22
N LEU A 95 -32.73 9.08 -8.26
CA LEU A 95 -32.96 10.49 -8.58
C LEU A 95 -32.81 10.79 -10.09
N SER A 96 -32.62 9.78 -10.95
CA SER A 96 -32.26 9.98 -12.36
C SER A 96 -33.30 10.77 -13.16
N ASP A 97 -34.56 10.49 -12.86
CA ASP A 97 -35.73 10.93 -13.64
C ASP A 97 -36.28 12.28 -13.15
N LEU A 98 -35.71 12.82 -12.08
CA LEU A 98 -36.11 14.09 -11.48
C LEU A 98 -35.30 15.25 -12.07
N GLU A 99 -36.01 16.26 -12.59
CA GLU A 99 -35.41 17.36 -13.37
C GLU A 99 -35.18 18.65 -12.57
N GLN A 100 -35.60 18.70 -11.31
CA GLN A 100 -35.51 19.90 -10.47
C GLN A 100 -34.03 20.33 -10.29
N PRO A 101 -33.72 21.64 -10.38
CA PRO A 101 -32.34 22.14 -10.28
C PRO A 101 -31.60 21.70 -9.01
N GLU A 102 -32.28 21.70 -7.86
CA GLU A 102 -31.73 21.30 -6.57
C GLU A 102 -31.33 19.82 -6.56
N ILE A 103 -32.16 18.96 -7.17
CA ILE A 103 -31.90 17.52 -7.29
C ILE A 103 -30.74 17.26 -8.24
N ARG A 104 -30.65 18.01 -9.35
CA ARG A 104 -29.50 17.95 -10.25
C ARG A 104 -28.21 18.33 -9.53
N ASN A 105 -28.23 19.42 -8.75
CA ASN A 105 -27.07 19.85 -7.97
C ASN A 105 -26.63 18.78 -6.95
N TYR A 106 -27.59 18.18 -6.24
CA TYR A 106 -27.30 17.10 -5.31
C TYR A 106 -26.71 15.87 -6.00
N ARG A 107 -27.28 15.44 -7.14
CA ARG A 107 -26.73 14.33 -7.94
C ARG A 107 -25.34 14.61 -8.47
N ASP A 108 -25.09 15.83 -8.93
CA ASP A 108 -23.77 16.22 -9.43
C ASP A 108 -22.74 16.27 -8.30
N TYR A 109 -23.14 16.71 -7.09
CA TYR A 109 -22.35 16.55 -5.88
C TYR A 109 -22.01 15.07 -5.61
N LEU A 110 -22.99 14.16 -5.63
CA LEU A 110 -22.77 12.73 -5.41
C LEU A 110 -21.78 12.13 -6.44
N LYS A 111 -21.96 12.46 -7.72
CA LYS A 111 -21.04 12.03 -8.79
C LYS A 111 -19.61 12.54 -8.59
N GLN A 112 -19.45 13.77 -8.09
CA GLN A 112 -18.13 14.33 -7.83
C GLN A 112 -17.41 13.65 -6.67
N HIS A 113 -18.15 13.06 -5.72
CA HIS A 113 -17.59 12.46 -4.50
C HIS A 113 -17.61 10.92 -4.48
N ILE A 114 -18.06 10.27 -5.57
CA ILE A 114 -18.12 8.81 -5.65
C ILE A 114 -16.77 8.14 -5.41
N GLU A 115 -15.68 8.74 -5.89
CA GLU A 115 -14.32 8.23 -5.67
C GLU A 115 -13.91 8.31 -4.20
N ALA A 116 -14.30 9.36 -3.48
CA ALA A 116 -14.05 9.45 -2.03
C ALA A 116 -14.82 8.35 -1.27
N TYR A 117 -16.07 8.08 -1.65
CA TYR A 117 -16.84 6.98 -1.06
C TYR A 117 -16.23 5.60 -1.35
N ARG A 118 -15.72 5.37 -2.57
CA ARG A 118 -14.98 4.14 -2.93
C ARG A 118 -13.71 3.96 -2.08
N ARG A 119 -12.97 5.05 -1.82
CA ARG A 119 -11.78 5.04 -0.94
C ARG A 119 -12.15 4.73 0.50
N ILE A 120 -13.24 5.31 1.00
CA ILE A 120 -13.80 4.98 2.33
C ILE A 120 -14.15 3.48 2.37
N ASP A 121 -14.90 2.97 1.40
CA ASP A 121 -15.27 1.55 1.35
C ASP A 121 -14.03 0.64 1.35
N SER A 122 -13.01 0.97 0.55
CA SER A 122 -11.76 0.22 0.48
C SER A 122 -11.02 0.18 1.82
N ALA A 123 -11.00 1.29 2.56
CA ALA A 123 -10.38 1.39 3.88
C ALA A 123 -11.19 0.69 4.97
N VAL A 124 -12.51 0.90 4.98
CA VAL A 124 -13.42 0.26 5.93
C VAL A 124 -13.42 -1.25 5.72
N ASP A 125 -13.30 -1.77 4.49
CA ASP A 125 -13.37 -3.20 4.17
C ASP A 125 -12.03 -3.91 4.14
N TYR A 126 -10.95 -3.18 4.37
CA TYR A 126 -9.62 -3.73 4.43
C TYR A 126 -9.50 -4.87 5.45
N ARG A 127 -8.74 -5.91 5.07
CA ARG A 127 -8.47 -7.09 5.90
C ARG A 127 -6.97 -7.44 5.85
N PRO A 128 -6.30 -7.55 7.02
CA PRO A 128 -4.86 -7.86 7.10
C PRO A 128 -4.43 -9.21 6.50
N ASP A 129 -5.35 -10.16 6.40
CA ASP A 129 -5.08 -11.51 5.86
C ASP A 129 -5.25 -11.61 4.33
N SER A 130 -4.88 -10.56 3.60
CA SER A 130 -4.95 -10.58 2.14
C SER A 130 -3.98 -11.64 1.58
N PRO A 131 -4.45 -12.59 0.75
CA PRO A 131 -3.58 -13.62 0.16
C PRO A 131 -2.53 -13.06 -0.81
N GLU A 132 -2.62 -11.77 -1.14
CA GLU A 132 -1.72 -11.06 -2.05
C GLU A 132 -0.38 -10.65 -1.42
N LEU A 133 -0.30 -10.61 -0.09
CA LEU A 133 0.93 -10.30 0.65
C LEU A 133 1.51 -11.57 1.28
N ILE A 134 2.81 -11.82 1.08
CA ILE A 134 3.49 -12.94 1.78
C ILE A 134 3.49 -12.62 3.28
N GLY A 135 2.90 -13.49 4.10
CA GLY A 135 2.90 -13.31 5.55
C GLY A 135 4.31 -13.21 6.14
N ILE A 136 4.48 -12.36 7.16
CA ILE A 136 5.79 -12.03 7.77
C ILE A 136 6.58 -13.26 8.22
N GLU A 137 5.92 -14.26 8.80
CA GLU A 137 6.55 -15.49 9.26
C GLU A 137 7.17 -16.26 8.10
N ARG A 138 6.41 -16.45 7.02
CA ARG A 138 6.88 -17.10 5.80
C ARG A 138 8.01 -16.29 5.16
N PHE A 139 7.85 -14.97 5.08
CA PHE A 139 8.87 -14.08 4.53
C PHE A 139 10.20 -14.19 5.29
N ILE A 140 10.18 -14.17 6.62
CA ILE A 140 11.40 -14.30 7.43
C ILE A 140 11.98 -15.72 7.31
N THR A 141 11.14 -16.76 7.40
CA THR A 141 11.61 -18.16 7.35
C THR A 141 12.27 -18.49 6.01
N GLU A 142 11.74 -17.98 4.89
CA GLU A 142 12.35 -18.17 3.56
C GLU A 142 13.71 -17.45 3.41
N ASN A 143 13.99 -16.40 4.20
CA ASN A 143 15.21 -15.61 4.10
C ASN A 143 16.27 -15.92 5.18
N MET A 144 15.87 -16.35 6.38
CA MET A 144 16.76 -16.65 7.51
C MET A 144 16.71 -18.10 7.98
N GLY A 145 15.76 -18.90 7.50
CA GLY A 145 15.45 -20.20 8.09
C GLY A 145 14.72 -20.07 9.43
N SER A 146 14.72 -21.15 10.20
CA SER A 146 14.15 -21.16 11.55
C SER A 146 15.01 -20.34 12.51
N ILE A 147 14.36 -19.47 13.30
CA ILE A 147 15.02 -18.69 14.35
C ILE A 147 14.60 -19.26 15.70
N ASP A 148 15.54 -19.88 16.41
CA ASP A 148 15.26 -20.45 17.72
C ASP A 148 14.79 -19.37 18.70
N TYR A 149 13.80 -19.73 19.53
CA TYR A 149 13.26 -18.89 20.61
C TYR A 149 12.62 -17.56 20.15
N PHE A 150 12.32 -17.39 18.86
CA PHE A 150 11.59 -16.24 18.34
C PHE A 150 10.09 -16.53 18.22
N ASN A 151 9.26 -15.67 18.80
CA ASN A 151 7.80 -15.81 18.70
C ASN A 151 7.27 -15.10 17.45
N PHE A 152 7.11 -15.85 16.36
CA PHE A 152 6.52 -15.34 15.13
C PHE A 152 5.03 -15.01 15.24
N THR A 153 4.31 -15.68 16.14
CA THR A 153 2.87 -15.42 16.36
C THR A 153 2.68 -14.01 16.92
N ASP A 154 3.42 -13.65 17.97
CA ASP A 154 3.32 -12.31 18.56
C ASP A 154 3.74 -11.22 17.55
N LEU A 155 4.81 -11.44 16.78
CA LEU A 155 5.23 -10.48 15.76
C LEU A 155 4.15 -10.27 14.69
N ARG A 156 3.58 -11.37 14.18
CA ARG A 156 2.51 -11.33 13.18
C ARG A 156 1.31 -10.58 13.72
N ASP A 157 0.86 -10.91 14.92
CA ASP A 157 -0.33 -10.31 15.51
C ASP A 157 -0.12 -8.79 15.73
N GLU A 158 1.04 -8.35 16.23
CA GLU A 158 1.34 -6.92 16.37
C GLU A 158 1.41 -6.17 15.02
N LEU A 159 1.90 -6.82 13.97
CA LEU A 159 1.91 -6.25 12.61
C LEU A 159 0.50 -6.19 12.00
N TYR A 160 -0.33 -7.19 12.23
CA TYR A 160 -1.74 -7.17 11.81
C TYR A 160 -2.53 -6.06 12.49
N TYR A 161 -2.28 -5.82 13.78
CA TYR A 161 -2.86 -4.68 14.47
C TYR A 161 -2.37 -3.34 13.90
N LEU A 162 -1.07 -3.24 13.57
CA LEU A 162 -0.51 -2.04 12.94
C LEU A 162 -1.18 -1.78 11.58
N GLU A 163 -1.30 -2.81 10.76
CA GLU A 163 -1.94 -2.79 9.44
C GLU A 163 -3.43 -2.40 9.52
N GLN A 164 -4.20 -2.99 10.43
CA GLN A 164 -5.59 -2.60 10.65
C GLN A 164 -5.72 -1.15 11.12
N ASN A 165 -4.79 -0.68 11.97
CA ASN A 165 -4.78 0.71 12.41
C ASN A 165 -4.52 1.69 11.26
N PHE A 166 -3.71 1.32 10.26
CA PHE A 166 -3.54 2.11 9.05
C PHE A 166 -4.82 2.22 8.24
N ALA A 167 -5.50 1.10 7.99
CA ALA A 167 -6.77 1.13 7.27
C ALA A 167 -7.81 2.01 8.00
N ASN A 168 -7.92 1.86 9.33
CA ASN A 168 -8.84 2.68 10.14
C ASN A 168 -8.45 4.17 10.12
N TYR A 169 -7.15 4.50 10.12
CA TYR A 169 -6.66 5.88 9.96
C TYR A 169 -7.19 6.48 8.67
N TYR A 170 -6.96 5.79 7.55
CA TYR A 170 -7.33 6.30 6.24
C TYR A 170 -8.84 6.37 6.04
N ALA A 171 -9.61 5.43 6.60
CA ALA A 171 -11.07 5.53 6.63
C ALA A 171 -11.53 6.83 7.30
N GLN A 172 -10.99 7.14 8.47
CA GLN A 172 -11.30 8.39 9.18
C GLN A 172 -10.76 9.63 8.44
N HIS A 173 -9.59 9.51 7.83
CA HIS A 173 -8.98 10.58 7.03
C HIS A 173 -9.87 10.98 5.87
N PHE A 174 -10.31 10.02 5.05
CA PHE A 174 -11.18 10.27 3.90
C PHE A 174 -12.56 10.77 4.31
N ILE A 175 -13.10 10.31 5.45
CA ILE A 175 -14.31 10.90 6.03
C ILE A 175 -14.06 12.36 6.45
N GLY A 176 -12.89 12.65 7.03
CA GLY A 176 -12.49 13.99 7.44
C GLY A 176 -12.21 14.95 6.26
N GLU A 177 -11.83 14.43 5.09
CA GLU A 177 -11.76 15.22 3.86
C GLU A 177 -13.16 15.71 3.41
N LEU A 178 -14.20 14.96 3.76
CA LEU A 178 -15.61 15.30 3.50
C LEU A 178 -16.21 16.18 4.61
N GLU A 179 -15.70 16.09 5.85
CA GLU A 179 -16.14 16.89 7.01
C GLU A 179 -14.91 17.38 7.84
N LEU A 180 -14.63 18.70 7.82
CA LEU A 180 -13.63 19.49 8.62
C LEU A 180 -13.03 18.85 9.92
N PRO A 181 -11.79 19.23 10.33
CA PRO A 181 -10.75 18.35 10.86
C PRO A 181 -11.14 17.59 12.14
N VAL A 182 -11.16 16.27 12.02
CA VAL A 182 -11.34 15.37 13.16
C VAL A 182 -10.05 15.26 13.97
N VAL A 183 -10.17 15.42 15.29
CA VAL A 183 -9.09 15.14 16.24
C VAL A 183 -9.00 13.62 16.43
N TYR A 184 -7.94 13.05 15.87
CA TYR A 184 -7.64 11.63 15.98
C TYR A 184 -7.34 11.23 17.43
N ALA A 185 -8.10 10.28 17.96
CA ALA A 185 -7.72 9.54 19.18
C ALA A 185 -7.26 8.15 18.77
N PHE A 186 -5.97 7.99 18.47
CA PHE A 186 -5.39 6.69 18.15
C PHE A 186 -5.15 5.85 19.40
N PRO A 187 -5.64 4.59 19.44
CA PRO A 187 -4.92 3.53 20.13
C PRO A 187 -3.50 3.50 19.55
N SER A 188 -2.54 3.67 20.44
CA SER A 188 -1.15 4.04 20.15
C SER A 188 -0.47 3.10 19.13
N VAL A 189 -0.40 3.51 17.86
CA VAL A 189 0.54 2.98 16.85
C VAL A 189 1.94 2.89 17.44
N VAL A 190 2.28 3.85 18.30
CA VAL A 190 3.51 3.90 19.09
C VAL A 190 3.65 2.67 20.01
N ASP A 191 2.59 2.18 20.65
CA ASP A 191 2.65 1.00 21.52
C ASP A 191 2.81 -0.29 20.72
N LYS A 192 2.20 -0.37 19.54
CA LYS A 192 2.41 -1.47 18.59
C LYS A 192 3.84 -1.50 18.09
N ILE A 193 4.39 -0.34 17.71
CA ILE A 193 5.81 -0.23 17.34
C ILE A 193 6.74 -0.54 18.52
N LYS A 194 6.40 -0.17 19.76
CA LYS A 194 7.16 -0.58 20.96
C LYS A 194 7.13 -2.10 21.17
N ALA A 195 5.99 -2.75 20.98
CA ALA A 195 5.87 -4.21 21.09
C ALA A 195 6.73 -4.91 20.03
N ILE A 196 6.63 -4.47 18.77
CA ILE A 196 7.48 -4.95 17.67
C ILE A 196 8.96 -4.73 18.00
N ARG A 197 9.33 -3.54 18.49
CA ARG A 197 10.70 -3.23 18.93
C ARG A 197 11.16 -4.23 19.99
N HIS A 198 10.33 -4.52 21.00
CA HIS A 198 10.70 -5.45 22.06
C HIS A 198 10.99 -6.85 21.50
N LEU A 199 10.14 -7.35 20.59
CA LEU A 199 10.30 -8.66 19.97
C LEU A 199 11.61 -8.75 19.17
N VAL A 200 11.89 -7.79 18.29
CA VAL A 200 13.09 -7.81 17.43
C VAL A 200 14.39 -7.46 18.15
N ASN A 201 14.31 -6.95 19.38
CA ASN A 201 15.46 -6.69 20.27
C ASN A 201 15.54 -7.69 21.44
N SER A 202 14.85 -8.83 21.34
CA SER A 202 14.83 -9.85 22.38
C SER A 202 16.25 -10.28 22.78
N ALA A 203 16.52 -10.32 24.08
CA ALA A 203 17.81 -10.73 24.64
C ALA A 203 18.19 -12.20 24.32
N TYR A 204 17.20 -13.00 23.90
CA TYR A 204 17.41 -14.38 23.47
C TYR A 204 18.02 -14.50 22.06
N LEU A 205 18.09 -13.39 21.32
CA LEU A 205 18.65 -13.35 19.96
C LEU A 205 20.08 -12.80 19.97
N THR A 206 20.92 -13.35 19.09
CA THR A 206 22.24 -12.74 18.86
C THR A 206 22.10 -11.38 18.19
N THR A 207 23.07 -10.48 18.38
CA THR A 207 23.07 -9.16 17.73
C THR A 207 23.03 -9.26 16.20
N ALA A 208 23.67 -10.28 15.62
CA ALA A 208 23.60 -10.54 14.18
C ALA A 208 22.17 -10.88 13.75
N THR A 209 21.52 -11.82 14.45
CA THR A 209 20.13 -12.23 14.20
C THR A 209 19.15 -11.07 14.38
N GLN A 210 19.31 -10.25 15.43
CA GLN A 210 18.48 -9.05 15.65
C GLN A 210 18.60 -8.06 14.48
N ASN A 211 19.81 -7.81 13.98
CA ASN A 211 20.03 -6.90 12.86
C ASN A 211 19.43 -7.43 11.56
N ASP A 212 19.58 -8.73 11.28
CA ASP A 212 18.97 -9.37 10.11
C ASP A 212 17.44 -9.38 10.18
N LEU A 213 16.87 -9.67 11.34
CA LEU A 213 15.43 -9.59 11.60
C LEU A 213 14.89 -8.19 11.35
N LYS A 214 15.53 -7.15 11.90
CA LYS A 214 15.15 -5.75 11.68
C LYS A 214 15.23 -5.36 10.20
N ARG A 215 16.28 -5.80 9.50
CA ARG A 215 16.43 -5.54 8.06
C ARG A 215 15.30 -6.18 7.26
N LEU A 216 14.98 -7.44 7.52
CA LEU A 216 13.88 -8.12 6.84
C LEU A 216 12.52 -7.53 7.22
N LEU A 217 12.33 -7.17 8.48
CA LEU A 217 11.12 -6.50 8.94
C LEU A 217 10.91 -5.17 8.20
N CYS A 218 11.94 -4.33 8.08
CA CYS A 218 11.84 -3.10 7.29
C CYS A 218 11.50 -3.37 5.82
N ARG A 219 12.05 -4.42 5.21
CA ARG A 219 11.69 -4.81 3.83
C ARG A 219 10.24 -5.26 3.72
N TRP A 220 9.78 -6.06 4.67
CA TRP A 220 8.41 -6.55 4.70
C TRP A 220 7.41 -5.41 4.94
N VAL A 221 7.70 -4.50 5.88
CA VAL A 221 6.86 -3.33 6.14
C VAL A 221 6.81 -2.38 4.92
N ARG A 222 7.89 -2.30 4.14
CA ARG A 222 7.85 -1.62 2.83
C ARG A 222 6.90 -2.30 1.83
N GLN A 223 6.88 -3.64 1.79
CA GLN A 223 5.93 -4.38 0.94
C GLN A 223 4.49 -4.19 1.42
N LEU A 224 4.26 -4.25 2.73
CA LEU A 224 2.96 -3.99 3.35
C LEU A 224 2.48 -2.58 3.02
N THR A 225 3.33 -1.56 3.16
CA THR A 225 2.93 -0.18 2.84
C THR A 225 2.65 0.01 1.35
N ASN A 226 3.42 -0.61 0.44
CA ASN A 226 3.07 -0.64 -0.99
C ASN A 226 1.70 -1.27 -1.25
N HIS A 227 1.42 -2.38 -0.56
CA HIS A 227 0.14 -3.05 -0.65
C HIS A 227 -1.02 -2.17 -0.15
N LEU A 228 -0.83 -1.48 0.99
CA LEU A 228 -1.79 -0.52 1.53
C LEU A 228 -2.02 0.66 0.59
N ILE A 229 -0.95 1.26 0.05
CA ILE A 229 -1.03 2.36 -0.93
C ILE A 229 -1.92 1.96 -2.10
N TYR A 230 -1.70 0.76 -2.65
CA TYR A 230 -2.50 0.26 -3.76
C TYR A 230 -3.95 -0.05 -3.36
N LYS A 231 -4.16 -0.77 -2.24
CA LYS A 231 -5.49 -1.21 -1.82
C LYS A 231 -6.39 -0.08 -1.36
N LEU A 232 -5.81 0.95 -0.73
CA LEU A 232 -6.54 2.10 -0.20
C LEU A 232 -6.56 3.28 -1.19
N ASP A 233 -5.93 3.12 -2.35
CA ASP A 233 -5.81 4.16 -3.38
C ASP A 233 -5.23 5.46 -2.78
N LEU A 234 -4.05 5.33 -2.15
CA LEU A 234 -3.33 6.44 -1.53
C LEU A 234 -2.51 7.16 -2.58
N SER A 235 -2.62 8.48 -2.61
CA SER A 235 -1.70 9.35 -3.34
C SER A 235 -0.45 9.64 -2.51
N ALA A 236 0.57 10.22 -3.15
CA ALA A 236 1.75 10.71 -2.44
C ALA A 236 1.43 11.85 -1.45
N ALA A 237 0.29 12.52 -1.58
CA ALA A 237 -0.16 13.52 -0.61
C ALA A 237 -0.76 12.88 0.65
N ASP A 238 -1.33 11.68 0.52
CA ASP A 238 -1.98 10.95 1.63
C ASP A 238 -0.96 10.19 2.49
N PHE A 239 0.15 9.76 1.89
CA PHE A 239 1.16 8.94 2.56
C PHE A 239 2.56 9.15 2.01
N ASP A 240 3.44 9.71 2.84
CA ASP A 240 4.88 9.70 2.58
C ASP A 240 5.48 8.39 3.09
N GLN A 241 5.64 7.43 2.17
CA GLN A 241 6.20 6.12 2.50
C GLN A 241 7.64 6.20 3.02
N GLU A 242 8.48 7.07 2.45
CA GLU A 242 9.89 7.12 2.84
C GLU A 242 10.03 7.76 4.23
N ASP A 243 9.27 8.81 4.52
CA ASP A 243 9.20 9.39 5.87
C ASP A 243 8.70 8.37 6.90
N PHE A 244 7.62 7.64 6.58
CA PHE A 244 7.12 6.58 7.46
C PHE A 244 8.18 5.49 7.69
N MET A 245 8.83 5.02 6.62
CA MET A 245 9.85 3.97 6.71
C MET A 245 11.07 4.41 7.52
N GLN A 246 11.46 5.69 7.41
CA GLN A 246 12.53 6.28 8.23
C GLN A 246 12.14 6.29 9.71
N HIS A 247 10.95 6.78 10.04
CA HIS A 247 10.44 6.79 11.41
C HIS A 247 10.29 5.38 11.98
N PHE A 248 9.77 4.44 11.19
CA PHE A 248 9.63 3.05 11.59
C PHE A 248 10.99 2.41 11.88
N ALA A 249 11.97 2.57 10.98
CA ALA A 249 13.34 2.04 11.16
C ALA A 249 13.98 2.59 12.43
N GLN A 250 13.93 3.90 12.64
CA GLN A 250 14.40 4.54 13.87
C GLN A 250 13.69 3.97 15.10
N ALA A 251 12.36 3.80 15.01
CA ALA A 251 11.54 3.31 16.09
C ALA A 251 11.71 1.82 16.39
N ILE A 252 12.39 1.02 15.57
CA ILE A 252 12.79 -0.35 15.95
C ILE A 252 14.28 -0.45 16.30
N HIS A 253 14.96 0.70 16.43
CA HIS A 253 16.42 0.80 16.57
C HIS A 253 17.14 0.06 15.44
N TYR A 254 16.62 0.21 14.23
CA TYR A 254 17.29 -0.18 13.01
C TYR A 254 17.85 1.08 12.39
N GLN A 255 19.16 1.23 12.47
CA GLN A 255 19.84 2.05 11.50
C GLN A 255 20.01 1.12 10.30
N PRO A 256 19.33 1.36 9.15
CA PRO A 256 19.86 0.81 7.92
C PRO A 256 21.32 1.20 7.96
N GLN A 257 22.23 0.25 7.76
CA GLN A 257 23.60 0.63 7.49
C GLN A 257 23.45 1.66 6.38
N SER A 258 23.67 2.94 6.73
CA SER A 258 23.89 3.93 5.72
C SER A 258 24.91 3.26 4.83
N SER A 259 24.74 3.41 3.54
CA SER A 259 25.85 3.25 2.61
C SER A 259 27.01 4.21 2.97
N SER A 260 27.36 4.46 4.25
CA SER A 260 28.74 4.37 4.68
C SER A 260 29.21 2.95 4.37
N SER A 261 29.57 2.79 3.10
CA SER A 261 30.69 1.99 2.67
C SER A 261 31.49 1.43 3.87
N LYS A 262 31.18 0.18 4.27
CA LYS A 262 32.30 -0.76 4.28
C LYS A 262 32.91 -0.56 2.91
N ALA A 263 34.13 -0.03 2.82
CA ALA A 263 34.78 0.18 1.54
C ALA A 263 34.79 -1.18 0.84
N ILE A 264 33.78 -1.43 0.00
CA ILE A 264 33.71 -2.61 -0.81
C ILE A 264 34.87 -2.40 -1.74
N HIS A 265 35.91 -3.22 -1.59
CA HIS A 265 36.99 -3.23 -2.57
C HIS A 265 36.37 -3.71 -3.88
N TYR A 266 36.05 -2.76 -4.76
CA TYR A 266 35.53 -3.01 -6.08
C TYR A 266 36.57 -2.59 -7.11
N PRO A 267 36.61 -3.24 -8.29
CA PRO A 267 37.58 -2.90 -9.31
C PRO A 267 37.19 -1.57 -9.96
N THR A 268 37.74 -0.47 -9.44
CA THR A 268 37.48 0.91 -9.88
C THR A 268 37.91 1.19 -11.32
N ALA A 269 38.80 0.36 -11.87
CA ALA A 269 39.15 0.39 -13.30
C ALA A 269 38.05 -0.20 -14.20
N ILE A 270 37.10 -0.94 -13.62
CA ILE A 270 36.03 -1.63 -14.35
C ILE A 270 34.68 -0.94 -14.12
N PHE A 271 34.35 -0.56 -12.88
CA PHE A 271 33.07 0.05 -12.53
C PHE A 271 33.23 1.48 -12.05
N SER A 272 32.26 2.34 -12.35
CA SER A 272 32.24 3.73 -11.89
C SER A 272 31.91 3.85 -10.39
N CYS A 273 31.11 2.94 -9.85
CA CYS A 273 30.71 2.94 -8.44
C CYS A 273 30.59 1.52 -7.86
N SER A 274 30.60 1.42 -6.54
CA SER A 274 30.50 0.14 -5.82
C SER A 274 29.15 -0.56 -6.03
N GLN A 275 28.08 0.20 -6.25
CA GLN A 275 26.72 -0.28 -6.47
C GLN A 275 26.60 -0.99 -7.82
N ALA A 276 27.19 -0.40 -8.86
CA ALA A 276 27.28 -1.02 -10.19
C ALA A 276 28.04 -2.35 -10.12
N TYR A 277 29.17 -2.38 -9.41
CA TYR A 277 29.91 -3.63 -9.19
C TYR A 277 29.06 -4.68 -8.47
N LEU A 278 28.42 -4.33 -7.35
CA LEU A 278 27.62 -5.29 -6.57
C LEU A 278 26.45 -5.87 -7.38
N LEU A 279 25.76 -5.02 -8.13
CA LEU A 279 24.67 -5.44 -9.00
C LEU A 279 25.18 -6.40 -10.07
N PHE A 280 26.22 -5.98 -10.81
CA PHE A 280 26.79 -6.79 -11.87
C PHE A 280 27.29 -8.13 -11.33
N HIS A 281 28.01 -8.11 -10.21
CA HIS A 281 28.54 -9.30 -9.54
C HIS A 281 27.43 -10.28 -9.16
N ALA A 282 26.35 -9.79 -8.55
CA ALA A 282 25.21 -10.62 -8.16
C ALA A 282 24.51 -11.27 -9.37
N ILE A 283 24.40 -10.55 -10.49
CA ILE A 283 23.87 -11.08 -11.74
C ILE A 283 24.83 -12.12 -12.33
N ALA A 284 26.13 -11.80 -12.42
CA ALA A 284 27.16 -12.65 -13.00
C ALA A 284 27.30 -14.00 -12.27
N GLN A 285 27.18 -14.01 -10.94
CA GLN A 285 27.19 -15.23 -10.13
C GLN A 285 26.07 -16.22 -10.47
N LYS A 286 24.95 -15.73 -11.03
CA LYS A 286 23.76 -16.55 -11.34
C LYS A 286 23.51 -16.68 -12.84
N ALA A 287 24.19 -15.89 -13.67
CA ALA A 287 24.00 -15.89 -15.10
C ALA A 287 24.47 -17.22 -15.70
N ASN A 288 23.53 -17.95 -16.30
CA ASN A 288 23.79 -19.19 -17.02
C ASN A 288 23.77 -19.00 -18.56
N ASN A 289 23.51 -17.78 -19.03
CA ASN A 289 23.34 -17.47 -20.45
C ASN A 289 24.12 -16.20 -20.81
N GLN A 290 24.96 -16.31 -21.85
CA GLN A 290 25.74 -15.22 -22.40
C GLN A 290 24.89 -14.07 -22.92
N THR A 291 23.67 -14.31 -23.41
CA THR A 291 22.78 -13.24 -23.89
C THR A 291 22.35 -12.30 -22.75
N THR A 292 21.97 -12.85 -21.59
CA THR A 292 21.60 -12.04 -20.42
C THR A 292 22.78 -11.21 -19.94
N LEU A 293 23.96 -11.82 -19.84
CA LEU A 293 25.15 -11.11 -19.41
C LEU A 293 25.58 -10.04 -20.44
N SER A 294 25.48 -10.34 -21.74
CA SER A 294 25.76 -9.38 -22.81
C SER A 294 24.83 -8.18 -22.70
N TYR A 295 23.53 -8.39 -22.44
CA TYR A 295 22.58 -7.29 -22.27
C TYR A 295 22.95 -6.39 -21.09
N VAL A 296 23.20 -7.00 -19.92
CA VAL A 296 23.55 -6.27 -18.69
C VAL A 296 24.83 -5.47 -18.88
N TYR A 297 25.89 -6.09 -19.42
CA TYR A 297 27.14 -5.41 -19.73
C TYR A 297 26.91 -4.24 -20.71
N ARG A 298 26.23 -4.48 -21.84
CA ARG A 298 26.02 -3.47 -22.88
C ARG A 298 25.20 -2.29 -22.38
N ARG A 299 24.15 -2.55 -21.62
CA ARG A 299 23.32 -1.50 -21.03
C ARG A 299 24.11 -0.65 -20.03
N MET A 300 24.77 -1.32 -19.08
CA MET A 300 25.62 -0.66 -18.08
C MET A 300 26.80 0.09 -18.70
N GLN A 301 27.33 -0.32 -19.84
CA GLN A 301 28.50 0.30 -20.47
C GLN A 301 28.12 1.39 -21.50
N GLU A 302 27.13 1.13 -22.35
CA GLU A 302 26.77 1.99 -23.50
C GLU A 302 25.76 3.07 -23.13
N GLU A 303 24.75 2.75 -22.31
CA GLU A 303 23.69 3.69 -21.92
C GLU A 303 24.01 4.37 -20.59
N ASP A 304 24.36 3.58 -19.58
CA ASP A 304 24.38 4.06 -18.18
C ASP A 304 25.79 4.51 -17.71
N GLN A 305 26.83 4.19 -18.48
CA GLN A 305 28.25 4.50 -18.17
C GLN A 305 28.70 4.01 -16.78
N LEU A 306 28.09 2.93 -16.29
CA LEU A 306 28.40 2.25 -15.03
C LEU A 306 29.58 1.29 -15.15
N ILE A 307 29.86 0.79 -16.36
CA ILE A 307 31.06 0.03 -16.72
C ILE A 307 31.95 0.90 -17.60
N ILE A 308 33.21 1.05 -17.20
CA ILE A 308 34.18 1.98 -17.80
C ILE A 308 34.91 1.40 -19.02
N PRO A 309 35.52 0.20 -18.95
CA PRO A 309 36.39 -0.30 -20.00
C PRO A 309 35.59 -0.84 -21.19
N ARG A 310 36.28 -1.00 -22.33
CA ARG A 310 35.71 -1.62 -23.52
C ARG A 310 35.64 -3.14 -23.39
N ASP A 311 34.83 -3.77 -24.25
CA ASP A 311 34.48 -5.20 -24.18
C ASP A 311 35.67 -6.15 -23.97
N TYR A 312 36.79 -5.92 -24.66
CA TYR A 312 37.97 -6.79 -24.52
C TYR A 312 38.58 -6.78 -23.11
N GLU A 313 38.78 -5.58 -22.55
CA GLU A 313 39.33 -5.38 -21.21
C GLU A 313 38.36 -5.89 -20.15
N PHE A 314 37.06 -5.63 -20.35
CA PHE A 314 36.01 -6.14 -19.50
C PHE A 314 35.98 -7.67 -19.46
N ARG A 315 35.99 -8.34 -20.62
CA ARG A 315 36.00 -9.82 -20.70
C ARG A 315 37.25 -10.43 -20.07
N THR A 316 38.39 -9.77 -20.23
CA THR A 316 39.65 -10.21 -19.61
C THR A 316 39.52 -10.21 -18.07
N TRP A 317 39.01 -9.12 -17.50
CA TRP A 317 38.75 -9.05 -16.05
C TRP A 317 37.67 -10.06 -15.62
N TYR A 318 36.58 -10.17 -16.37
CA TYR A 318 35.45 -11.04 -16.05
C TYR A 318 35.86 -12.52 -15.99
N ASN A 319 36.64 -13.00 -16.97
CA ASN A 319 37.12 -14.39 -17.02
C ASN A 319 38.19 -14.71 -15.97
N GLN A 320 38.74 -13.71 -15.28
CA GLN A 320 39.61 -13.91 -14.12
C GLN A 320 38.81 -14.08 -12.82
N GLN A 321 37.51 -13.84 -12.84
CA GLN A 321 36.63 -14.05 -11.70
C GLN A 321 36.08 -15.49 -11.72
N ASP A 322 35.74 -16.02 -10.56
CA ASP A 322 35.12 -17.35 -10.40
C ASP A 322 33.62 -17.32 -10.73
N TYR A 323 33.28 -16.85 -11.94
CA TYR A 323 31.91 -16.81 -12.43
C TYR A 323 31.57 -18.09 -13.22
N PRO A 324 30.30 -18.54 -13.21
CA PRO A 324 29.90 -19.81 -13.82
C PRO A 324 29.97 -19.81 -15.36
N LEU A 325 30.01 -18.65 -16.00
CA LEU A 325 30.06 -18.49 -17.44
C LEU A 325 31.41 -17.89 -17.84
N ASN A 326 32.03 -18.38 -18.92
CA ASN A 326 33.21 -17.75 -19.54
C ASN A 326 32.83 -16.93 -20.79
N LEU A 327 33.43 -15.76 -20.95
CA LEU A 327 33.25 -14.87 -22.10
C LEU A 327 34.41 -14.99 -23.09
N GLU A 328 34.42 -16.09 -23.84
CA GLU A 328 35.44 -16.39 -24.84
C GLU A 328 35.38 -15.44 -26.05
N TYR A 329 34.16 -15.03 -26.43
CA TYR A 329 33.89 -14.16 -27.58
C TYR A 329 33.35 -12.79 -27.15
N THR A 330 33.40 -11.83 -28.07
CA THR A 330 32.82 -10.48 -27.91
C THR A 330 31.36 -10.58 -27.45
N THR A 331 30.98 -9.76 -26.46
CA THR A 331 29.59 -9.70 -26.00
C THR A 331 28.67 -9.28 -27.14
N GLN A 332 27.47 -9.87 -27.20
CA GLN A 332 26.47 -9.51 -28.19
C GLN A 332 26.13 -8.01 -28.09
N THR A 333 25.80 -7.37 -29.20
CA THR A 333 25.39 -5.96 -29.20
C THR A 333 24.09 -5.77 -28.41
N LEU A 334 23.83 -4.54 -27.95
CA LEU A 334 22.62 -4.23 -27.20
C LEU A 334 21.36 -4.66 -27.96
N ALA A 335 21.25 -4.29 -29.25
CA ALA A 335 20.12 -4.67 -30.10
C ALA A 335 19.90 -6.19 -30.25
N LYS A 336 20.96 -7.01 -30.17
CA LYS A 336 20.86 -8.48 -30.28
C LYS A 336 20.55 -9.16 -28.95
N SER A 337 20.89 -8.52 -27.84
CA SER A 337 20.72 -9.06 -26.49
C SER A 337 19.48 -8.50 -25.78
N PHE A 338 18.88 -7.46 -26.34
CA PHE A 338 17.68 -6.79 -25.84
C PHE A 338 16.45 -7.71 -25.79
N SER A 339 15.65 -7.50 -24.75
CA SER A 339 14.25 -7.94 -24.64
C SER A 339 13.58 -7.08 -23.58
N LYS A 340 12.29 -6.76 -23.74
CA LYS A 340 11.52 -5.97 -22.76
C LYS A 340 11.57 -6.57 -21.34
N GLU A 341 11.58 -7.89 -21.22
CA GLU A 341 11.67 -8.59 -19.93
C GLU A 341 13.00 -8.30 -19.21
N ARG A 342 14.13 -8.36 -19.93
CA ARG A 342 15.45 -8.05 -19.36
C ARG A 342 15.60 -6.57 -19.02
N GLU A 343 15.02 -5.70 -19.84
CA GLU A 343 14.97 -4.26 -19.57
C GLU A 343 14.25 -3.96 -18.27
N PHE A 344 13.01 -4.44 -18.15
CA PHE A 344 12.20 -4.30 -16.94
C PHE A 344 12.86 -4.92 -15.71
N PHE A 345 13.44 -6.11 -15.86
CA PHE A 345 14.15 -6.78 -14.77
C PHE A 345 15.37 -5.98 -14.29
N LEU A 346 16.17 -5.44 -15.22
CA LEU A 346 17.34 -4.64 -14.85
C LEU A 346 16.92 -3.30 -14.21
N ASP A 347 15.83 -2.69 -14.66
CA ASP A 347 15.27 -1.45 -14.08
C ASP A 347 14.87 -1.66 -12.61
N LEU A 348 14.16 -2.75 -12.31
CA LEU A 348 13.81 -3.12 -10.93
C LEU A 348 15.05 -3.31 -10.06
N LEU A 349 16.10 -3.92 -10.62
CA LEU A 349 17.34 -4.11 -9.88
C LEU A 349 18.11 -2.80 -9.70
N TYR A 350 18.04 -1.87 -10.65
CA TYR A 350 18.65 -0.55 -10.50
C TYR A 350 18.00 0.22 -9.35
N GLU A 351 16.67 0.22 -9.26
CA GLU A 351 15.93 0.80 -8.14
C GLU A 351 16.35 0.15 -6.82
N GLN A 352 16.42 -1.19 -6.77
CA GLN A 352 16.82 -1.93 -5.57
C GLN A 352 18.25 -1.60 -5.11
N TYR A 353 19.17 -1.34 -6.04
CA TYR A 353 20.58 -1.04 -5.76
C TYR A 353 20.88 0.47 -5.69
N GLY A 354 19.86 1.33 -5.82
CA GLY A 354 20.01 2.79 -5.75
C GLY A 354 20.78 3.38 -6.94
N LEU A 355 20.70 2.75 -8.10
CA LEU A 355 21.24 3.22 -9.37
C LEU A 355 20.12 3.96 -10.13
N SER A 356 19.70 5.12 -9.64
CA SER A 356 18.64 5.91 -10.29
C SER A 356 19.13 6.45 -11.63
N LEU A 357 18.44 6.07 -12.71
CA LEU A 357 18.67 6.57 -14.06
C LEU A 357 17.95 7.92 -14.23
N GLU A 358 18.71 9.01 -14.29
CA GLU A 358 18.21 10.21 -14.95
C GLU A 358 18.01 9.86 -16.43
N LYS A 359 16.79 9.50 -16.83
CA LYS A 359 16.45 9.36 -18.25
C LYS A 359 16.64 10.74 -18.88
N LYS A 360 17.76 10.93 -19.57
CA LYS A 360 17.90 12.06 -20.49
C LYS A 360 16.90 11.83 -21.61
N GLU A 361 15.83 12.62 -21.60
CA GLU A 361 14.95 12.77 -22.76
C GLU A 361 15.83 13.25 -23.93
N THR A 362 15.98 12.41 -24.95
CA THR A 362 16.53 12.77 -26.27
C THR A 362 15.42 12.91 -27.29
#